data_AF-A0A964BT58-F1
#
_entry.id   AF-A0A964BT58-F1
#
_cell.length_a   1.000
_cell.length_b   1.000
_cell.length_c   1.000
_cell.angle_alpha   90.00
_cell.angle_beta   90.00
_cell.angle_gamma   90.00
#
_symmetry.space_group_name_H-M   'P 1'
#
loop_
_entity.id
_entity.type
_entity.pdbx_description
1 polymer ?
#
loop_
_entity_poly.entity_id
_entity_poly.type
_entity_poly.pdbx_seq_one_letter_code
_entity_poly.pdbx_strand_id
1 'polypeptide(L)'
;MSKKRKQKFPFLVGSKWTAIQKTWGWRHFQVIARKNQGKWIFAEMVSSCDPQTKFWLNAIQLKDDSLWLPGWKTIQEIEELEDSNDVNNSSY
;
A
#
# COMPACT_ATOMS: atom_id res chain seq x y z
N MET A 1 16.81 25.02 21.33
CA MET A 1 16.77 24.50 19.94
C MET A 1 15.48 23.70 19.74
N SER A 2 14.56 24.15 18.88
CA SER A 2 13.29 23.45 18.65
C SER A 2 13.55 22.14 17.90
N LYS A 3 13.21 21.01 18.51
CA LYS A 3 13.39 19.66 17.93
C LYS A 3 12.43 19.53 16.74
N LYS A 4 12.95 19.63 15.50
CA LYS A 4 12.16 19.38 14.28
C LYS A 4 11.44 18.05 14.44
N ARG A 5 10.11 18.08 14.55
CA ARG A 5 9.28 16.86 14.63
C ARG A 5 9.40 16.13 13.31
N LYS A 6 9.97 14.91 13.32
CA LYS A 6 10.08 14.06 12.12
C LYS A 6 8.67 13.83 11.55
N GLN A 7 8.49 14.13 10.27
CA GLN A 7 7.23 13.93 9.57
C GLN A 7 6.93 12.43 9.49
N LYS A 8 5.72 12.02 9.91
CA LYS A 8 5.22 10.66 9.68
C LYS A 8 4.98 10.48 8.18
N PHE A 9 5.59 9.44 7.60
CA PHE A 9 5.61 9.12 6.16
C PHE A 9 6.07 10.28 5.26
N PRO A 10 7.38 10.63 5.27
CA PRO A 10 7.91 11.73 4.46
C PRO A 10 7.81 11.47 2.94
N PHE A 11 7.89 10.19 2.52
CA PHE A 11 7.84 9.78 1.11
C PHE A 11 6.50 9.14 0.71
N LEU A 12 5.41 9.51 1.40
CA LEU A 12 4.09 8.93 1.14
C LEU A 12 3.57 9.28 -0.25
N VAL A 13 3.51 10.58 -0.57
CA VAL A 13 3.03 11.04 -1.88
C VAL A 13 4.05 10.66 -2.94
N GLY A 14 3.59 10.07 -4.03
CA GLY A 14 4.40 9.54 -5.12
C GLY A 14 4.86 8.09 -4.93
N SER A 15 4.70 7.51 -3.73
CA SER A 15 5.02 6.10 -3.49
C SER A 15 4.11 5.17 -4.29
N LYS A 16 4.68 4.03 -4.69
CA LYS A 16 4.05 3.00 -5.52
C LYS A 16 3.76 1.79 -4.66
N TRP A 17 2.63 1.14 -4.89
CA TRP A 17 2.16 0.03 -4.09
C TRP A 17 1.46 -1.01 -4.95
N THR A 18 1.66 -2.27 -4.59
CA THR A 18 1.00 -3.40 -5.22
C THR A 18 0.06 -4.05 -4.20
N ALA A 19 -1.23 -4.09 -4.50
CA ALA A 19 -2.21 -4.81 -3.69
C ALA A 19 -2.06 -6.32 -3.92
N ILE A 20 -2.03 -7.10 -2.83
CA ILE A 20 -2.04 -8.56 -2.89
C ILE A 20 -3.34 -9.03 -3.57
N GLN A 21 -4.48 -8.63 -2.99
CA GLN A 21 -5.78 -8.86 -3.58
C GLN A 21 -6.17 -7.71 -4.51
N LYS A 22 -6.79 -8.04 -5.65
CA LYS A 22 -7.29 -7.03 -6.60
C LYS A 22 -8.26 -6.10 -5.88
N THR A 23 -7.93 -4.81 -5.86
CA THR A 23 -8.80 -3.77 -5.33
C THR A 23 -9.47 -3.09 -6.50
N TRP A 24 -10.80 -3.17 -6.62
CA TRP A 24 -11.54 -2.72 -7.82
C TRP A 24 -11.00 -3.29 -9.14
N GLY A 25 -10.53 -4.53 -9.12
CA GLY A 25 -9.96 -5.19 -10.30
C GLY A 25 -8.49 -4.86 -10.59
N TRP A 26 -7.89 -3.92 -9.87
CA TRP A 26 -6.51 -3.47 -10.07
C TRP A 26 -5.58 -3.89 -8.92
N ARG A 27 -4.29 -4.04 -9.21
CA ARG A 27 -3.24 -4.30 -8.21
C ARG A 27 -2.25 -3.15 -8.06
N HIS A 28 -2.00 -2.38 -9.12
CA HIS A 28 -0.96 -1.35 -9.11
C HIS A 28 -1.55 0.03 -8.82
N PHE A 29 -1.14 0.63 -7.70
CA PHE A 29 -1.58 1.94 -7.26
C PHE A 29 -0.43 2.88 -6.91
N GLN A 30 -0.63 4.17 -7.15
CA GLN A 30 0.27 5.22 -6.70
C GLN A 30 -0.45 6.16 -5.74
N VAL A 31 0.26 6.65 -4.73
CA VAL A 31 -0.27 7.69 -3.85
C VAL A 31 -0.14 9.05 -4.55
N ILE A 32 -1.25 9.74 -4.79
CA ILE A 32 -1.26 11.09 -5.40
C ILE A 32 -1.45 12.21 -4.39
N ALA A 33 -2.10 11.93 -3.26
CA ALA A 33 -2.36 12.92 -2.23
C ALA A 33 -2.30 12.31 -0.84
N ARG A 34 -2.18 13.19 0.16
CA ARG A 34 -2.26 12.83 1.57
C ARG A 34 -3.18 13.79 2.31
N LYS A 35 -3.90 13.26 3.29
CA LYS A 35 -4.78 14.04 4.18
C LYS A 35 -4.50 13.67 5.63
N ASN A 36 -4.10 14.64 6.43
CA ASN A 36 -3.90 14.44 7.87
C ASN A 36 -5.21 14.76 8.60
N GLN A 37 -5.74 13.80 9.37
CA GLN A 37 -6.91 13.98 10.22
C GLN A 37 -6.57 13.59 11.65
N GLY A 38 -6.14 14.57 12.43
CA GLY A 38 -5.67 14.36 13.80
C GLY A 38 -4.47 13.41 13.85
N LYS A 39 -4.66 12.23 14.47
CA LYS A 39 -3.63 11.19 14.55
C LYS A 39 -3.53 10.31 13.30
N TRP A 40 -4.53 10.36 12.43
CA TRP A 40 -4.64 9.53 11.24
C TRP A 40 -4.09 10.24 10.02
N ILE A 41 -3.49 9.46 9.13
CA ILE A 41 -2.96 9.92 7.85
C ILE A 41 -3.64 9.07 6.80
N PHE A 42 -4.32 9.71 5.87
CA PHE A 42 -4.94 9.04 4.74
C PHE A 42 -4.10 9.27 3.49
N ALA A 43 -4.00 8.24 2.66
CA ALA A 43 -3.39 8.27 1.35
C ALA A 43 -4.49 8.15 0.29
N GLU A 44 -4.45 9.04 -0.71
CA GLU A 44 -5.26 8.90 -1.91
C GLU A 44 -4.50 8.05 -2.91
N MET A 45 -5.05 6.88 -3.20
CA MET A 45 -4.52 5.91 -4.14
C MET A 45 -5.20 6.10 -5.50
N VAL A 46 -4.44 6.04 -6.58
CA VAL A 46 -4.94 5.96 -7.95
C VAL A 46 -4.38 4.73 -8.64
N SER A 47 -5.22 4.00 -9.38
CA SER A 47 -4.74 2.88 -10.19
C SER A 47 -3.83 3.40 -11.29
N SER A 48 -2.70 2.72 -11.51
CA SER A 48 -1.77 3.06 -12.59
C SER A 48 -2.31 2.70 -13.97
N CYS A 49 -3.25 1.76 -14.04
CA CYS A 49 -3.88 1.32 -15.29
C CYS A 49 -5.19 2.06 -15.59
N ASP A 50 -5.86 2.58 -14.56
CA ASP A 50 -7.11 3.31 -14.71
C ASP A 50 -7.15 4.53 -13.76
N PRO A 51 -6.88 5.75 -14.26
CA PRO A 51 -6.91 6.95 -13.45
C PRO A 51 -8.29 7.28 -12.85
N GLN A 52 -9.39 6.68 -13.31
CA GLN A 52 -10.72 6.89 -12.71
C GLN A 52 -10.87 6.12 -11.40
N THR A 53 -10.18 4.98 -11.26
CA THR A 53 -10.19 4.21 -10.01
C THR A 53 -9.31 4.91 -8.98
N LYS A 54 -9.96 5.63 -8.06
CA LYS A 54 -9.33 6.33 -6.94
C LYS A 54 -10.05 6.04 -5.64
N PHE A 55 -9.29 6.00 -4.55
CA PHE A 55 -9.86 5.82 -3.23
C PHE A 55 -8.91 6.34 -2.14
N TRP A 56 -9.48 6.58 -0.97
CA TRP A 56 -8.73 6.94 0.22
C TRP A 56 -8.61 5.74 1.14
N LEU A 57 -7.43 5.53 1.70
CA LEU A 57 -7.18 4.51 2.72
C LEU A 57 -6.35 5.09 3.87
N ASN A 58 -6.43 4.49 5.05
CA ASN A 58 -5.58 4.92 6.16
C ASN A 58 -4.16 4.42 5.90
N ALA A 59 -3.18 5.32 5.83
CA ALA A 59 -1.79 5.01 5.48
C ALA A 59 -1.13 3.98 6.42
N ILE A 60 -1.73 3.70 7.58
CA ILE A 60 -1.30 2.57 8.42
C ILE A 60 -1.49 1.21 7.74
N GLN A 61 -2.48 1.05 6.85
CA GLN A 61 -2.72 -0.19 6.12
C GLN A 61 -1.60 -0.50 5.12
N LEU A 62 -0.87 0.52 4.65
CA LEU A 62 0.32 0.34 3.79
C LEU A 62 1.51 -0.29 4.53
N LYS A 63 1.38 -0.55 5.84
CA LYS A 63 2.37 -1.29 6.63
C LYS A 63 2.02 -2.77 6.78
N ASP A 64 0.85 -3.17 6.28
CA ASP A 64 0.39 -4.54 6.33
C ASP A 64 0.73 -5.22 5.00
N ASP A 65 1.80 -6.00 5.01
CA ASP A 65 2.32 -6.68 3.82
C ASP A 65 1.35 -7.77 3.29
N SER A 66 0.35 -8.18 4.09
CA SER A 66 -0.74 -9.06 3.63
C SER A 66 -1.76 -8.34 2.74
N LEU A 67 -1.75 -7.00 2.75
CA LEU A 67 -2.63 -6.16 1.95
C LEU A 67 -1.86 -5.45 0.83
N TRP A 68 -0.70 -4.88 1.18
CA TRP A 68 0.03 -3.94 0.34
C TRP A 68 1.52 -4.21 0.34
N LEU A 69 2.09 -4.47 -0.84
CA LEU A 69 3.51 -4.55 -1.04
C LEU A 69 4.07 -3.22 -1.55
N PRO A 70 5.22 -2.75 -1.04
CA PRO A 70 5.85 -1.54 -1.54
C PRO A 70 6.43 -1.76 -2.94
N GLY A 71 6.26 -0.77 -3.80
CA GLY A 71 6.76 -0.77 -5.18
C GLY A 71 5.85 -1.52 -6.16
N TRP A 72 6.37 -1.75 -7.37
CA TRP A 72 5.72 -2.58 -8.38
C TRP A 72 6.17 -4.01 -8.25
N LYS A 73 5.20 -4.90 -8.03
CA LYS A 73 5.40 -6.34 -8.03
C LYS A 73 4.80 -6.95 -9.27
N THR A 74 5.55 -7.88 -9.86
CA THR A 74 5.10 -8.73 -10.95
C THR A 74 4.08 -9.74 -10.44
N ILE A 75 3.35 -10.37 -11.35
CA ILE A 75 2.39 -11.43 -11.00
C ILE A 75 3.14 -12.61 -10.35
N GLN A 76 4.29 -13.00 -10.91
CA GLN A 76 5.11 -14.08 -10.38
C GLN A 76 5.59 -13.80 -8.94
N GLU A 77 6.08 -12.60 -8.64
CA GLU A 77 6.47 -12.25 -7.27
C GLU A 77 5.30 -12.31 -6.27
N ILE A 78 4.07 -12.05 -6.73
CA ILE A 78 2.88 -12.12 -5.88
C ILE A 78 2.51 -13.58 -5.63
N GLU A 79 2.54 -14.42 -6.67
CA GLU A 79 2.28 -15.87 -6.58
C GLU A 79 3.29 -16.56 -5.65
N GLU A 80 4.58 -16.25 -5.77
CA GLU A 80 5.63 -16.78 -4.90
C GLU A 80 5.38 -16.41 -3.41
N LEU A 81 4.84 -15.21 -3.16
CA LEU A 81 4.47 -14.78 -1.80
C LEU A 81 3.21 -15.49 -1.30
N GLU A 82 2.20 -15.69 -2.14
CA GLU A 82 0.98 -16.43 -1.80
C GLU A 82 1.32 -17.89 -1.46
N ASP A 83 2.11 -18.57 -2.29
CA ASP A 83 2.53 -19.97 -2.09
C ASP A 83 3.35 -20.15 -0.80
N SER A 84 4.21 -19.18 -0.47
CA SER A 84 5.02 -19.24 0.75
C SER A 84 4.20 -19.10 2.05
N ASN A 85 3.04 -18.44 1.98
CA ASN A 85 2.17 -18.27 3.14
C ASN A 85 1.34 -19.52 3.42
N ASP A 86 0.98 -20.28 2.38
CA ASP A 86 0.20 -21.51 2.52
C ASP A 86 0.99 -22.67 3.17
N VAL A 87 2.29 -22.76 2.91
CA VAL A 87 3.16 -23.79 3.52
C VAL A 87 3.24 -23.64 5.05
N ASN A 88 3.18 -22.42 5.56
CA ASN A 88 3.29 -22.15 7.01
C ASN A 88 2.00 -22.46 7.79
N ASN A 89 0.86 -22.63 7.11
CA ASN A 89 -0.43 -22.84 7.77
C ASN A 89 -0.85 -24.33 7.83
N SER A 90 -0.05 -25.24 7.29
CA SER A 90 -0.31 -26.69 7.28
C SER A 90 0.38 -27.46 8.42
N SER A 91 0.88 -26.77 9.46
CA SER A 91 1.53 -27.41 10.62
C SER A 91 0.62 -27.38 11.85
N TYR A 92 -0.42 -28.22 11.85
CA TYR A 92 -1.16 -28.62 13.05
C TYR A 92 -1.56 -30.09 12.98
#